data_AF-A0A1E5SUS0-F1
#
_entry.id   AF-A0A1E5SUS0-F1
#
_cell.length_a   1.000
_cell.length_b   1.000
_cell.length_c   1.000
_cell.angle_alpha   90.00
_cell.angle_beta   90.00
_cell.angle_gamma   90.00
#
_symmetry.space_group_name_H-M   'P 1'
#
loop_
_entity.id
_entity.type
_entity.pdbx_description
1 polymer ?
#
loop_
_entity_poly.entity_id
_entity_poly.type
_entity_poly.pdbx_seq_one_letter_code
_entity_poly.pdbx_strand_id
1 'polypeptide(L)'
;MKHKKSLLKLGAIQTMLMAIYHFFIPIQFQWREYLDEGIPTINWALFTINNYFSFILLVLGFSLMYHLTNKHHNSEVLKTLSWILLLFWGFNTVYQIVEPMPLPARLGWLSWTLVGISALNSGLFVLALLVSRKEHSV
;
A
#
# COMPACT_ATOMS: atom_id res chain seq x y z
N MET A 1 -6.16 -0.98 -23.21
CA MET A 1 -5.21 -1.94 -22.59
C MET A 1 -3.86 -1.38 -22.14
N LYS A 2 -3.08 -0.66 -22.98
CA LYS A 2 -1.71 -0.19 -22.61
C LYS A 2 -1.70 0.76 -21.40
N HIS A 3 -2.61 1.74 -21.37
CA HIS A 3 -2.73 2.70 -20.26
C HIS A 3 -3.13 2.04 -18.94
N LYS A 4 -4.13 1.15 -18.96
CA LYS A 4 -4.54 0.34 -17.79
C LYS A 4 -3.36 -0.42 -17.18
N LYS A 5 -2.59 -1.15 -18.01
CA LYS A 5 -1.42 -1.90 -17.53
C LYS A 5 -0.36 -0.96 -16.95
N SER A 6 -0.16 0.22 -17.52
CA SER A 6 0.79 1.21 -16.99
C SER A 6 0.38 1.72 -15.62
N LEU A 7 -0.90 2.08 -15.43
CA LEU A 7 -1.43 2.54 -14.14
C LEU A 7 -1.28 1.46 -13.06
N LEU A 8 -1.66 0.21 -13.38
CA LEU A 8 -1.54 -0.91 -12.44
C LEU A 8 -0.09 -1.22 -12.10
N LYS A 9 0.84 -1.10 -13.06
CA LYS A 9 2.28 -1.29 -12.80
C LYS A 9 2.82 -0.22 -11.84
N LEU A 10 2.46 1.04 -12.05
CA LEU A 10 2.87 2.13 -11.16
C LEU A 10 2.32 1.90 -9.74
N GLY A 11 1.03 1.58 -9.63
CA GLY A 11 0.41 1.30 -8.32
C GLY A 11 1.03 0.08 -7.62
N ALA A 12 1.36 -0.98 -8.37
CA ALA A 12 2.06 -2.14 -7.84
C ALA A 12 3.47 -1.81 -7.35
N ILE A 13 4.25 -1.05 -8.13
CA ILE A 13 5.61 -0.63 -7.74
C ILE A 13 5.56 0.21 -6.47
N GLN A 14 4.69 1.21 -6.41
CA GLN A 14 4.55 2.05 -5.23
C GLN A 14 4.09 1.25 -4.01
N THR A 15 3.19 0.27 -4.21
CA THR A 15 2.78 -0.66 -3.15
C THR A 15 3.96 -1.46 -2.61
N MET A 16 4.79 -2.03 -3.49
CA MET A 16 5.98 -2.78 -3.08
C MET A 16 7.00 -1.90 -2.37
N LEU A 17 7.28 -0.69 -2.89
CA LEU A 17 8.21 0.24 -2.27
C LEU A 17 7.75 0.66 -0.86
N MET A 18 6.45 0.95 -0.70
CA MET A 18 5.90 1.28 0.61
C MET A 18 5.93 0.09 1.57
N ALA A 19 5.65 -1.12 1.09
CA ALA A 19 5.77 -2.32 1.89
C ALA A 19 7.21 -2.57 2.36
N ILE A 20 8.20 -2.40 1.46
CA ILE A 20 9.63 -2.47 1.81
C ILE A 20 9.97 -1.41 2.86
N TYR A 21 9.51 -0.17 2.67
CA TYR A 21 9.74 0.92 3.61
C TYR A 21 9.22 0.61 5.02
N HIS A 22 8.05 -0.04 5.14
CA HIS A 22 7.49 -0.41 6.44
C HIS A 22 8.34 -1.41 7.24
N PHE A 23 9.15 -2.25 6.59
CA PHE A 23 10.13 -3.06 7.32
C PHE A 23 11.20 -2.22 8.02
N PHE A 24 11.53 -1.04 7.48
CA PHE A 24 12.55 -0.14 8.04
C PHE A 24 11.99 0.87 9.05
N ILE A 25 10.68 1.12 9.07
CA ILE A 25 10.03 2.05 10.01
C ILE A 25 10.43 1.78 11.47
N PRO A 26 10.38 0.55 11.99
CA PRO A 26 10.72 0.31 13.39
C PRO A 26 12.18 0.66 13.74
N ILE A 27 13.08 0.55 12.76
CA ILE A 27 14.51 0.91 12.91
C ILE A 27 14.67 2.43 12.80
N GLN A 28 14.09 3.04 11.77
CA GLN A 28 14.18 4.48 11.52
C GLN A 28 13.64 5.31 12.69
N PHE A 29 12.55 4.86 13.31
CA PHE A 29 11.93 5.53 14.44
C PHE A 29 12.30 4.93 15.81
N GLN A 30 13.30 4.04 15.84
CA GLN A 30 13.83 3.46 17.07
C GLN A 30 12.74 2.93 18.02
N TRP A 31 11.75 2.20 17.51
CA TRP A 31 10.55 1.81 18.28
C TRP A 31 10.90 1.20 19.64
N ARG A 32 11.98 0.41 19.71
CA ARG A 32 12.45 -0.23 20.96
C ARG A 32 12.76 0.75 22.08
N GLU A 33 13.20 1.96 21.79
CA GLU A 33 13.53 2.98 22.81
C GLU A 33 12.28 3.57 23.48
N TYR A 34 11.11 3.41 22.86
CA TYR A 34 9.83 3.97 23.33
C TYR A 34 8.86 2.91 23.84
N LEU A 35 9.24 1.63 23.79
CA LEU A 35 8.41 0.52 24.23
C LEU A 35 8.82 0.08 25.63
N ASP A 36 7.83 -0.04 26.51
CA ASP A 36 8.04 -0.49 27.89
C ASP A 36 8.47 -1.98 27.90
N GLU A 37 9.58 -2.28 28.57
CA GLU A 37 10.12 -3.63 28.72
C GLU A 37 9.21 -4.54 29.57
N GLY A 38 8.33 -3.96 30.39
CA GLY A 38 7.36 -4.68 31.23
C GLY A 38 6.20 -5.35 30.46
N ILE A 39 6.06 -5.09 29.15
CA ILE A 39 4.95 -5.58 28.31
C ILE A 39 5.43 -6.33 27.04
N PRO A 40 6.26 -7.38 27.18
CA PRO A 40 6.94 -8.02 26.05
C PRO A 40 5.99 -8.58 24.97
N THR A 41 4.80 -9.06 25.36
CA THR A 41 3.79 -9.58 24.42
C THR A 41 3.23 -8.49 23.52
N ILE A 42 2.98 -7.28 24.05
CA ILE A 42 2.48 -6.15 23.28
C ILE A 42 3.56 -5.68 22.30
N ASN A 43 4.81 -5.60 22.77
CA ASN A 43 5.94 -5.24 21.93
C ASN A 43 6.08 -6.23 20.77
N TRP A 44 6.09 -7.53 21.07
CA TRP A 44 6.14 -8.56 20.03
C TRP A 44 4.99 -8.46 19.03
N ALA A 45 3.76 -8.23 19.50
CA ALA A 45 2.59 -8.09 18.65
C ALA A 45 2.73 -6.89 17.70
N LEU A 46 3.19 -5.73 18.19
CA LEU A 46 3.42 -4.53 17.39
C LEU A 46 4.40 -4.78 16.24
N PHE A 47 5.57 -5.38 16.53
CA PHE A 47 6.55 -5.72 15.50
C PHE A 47 5.99 -6.75 14.51
N THR A 48 5.25 -7.73 15.01
CA THR A 48 4.68 -8.82 14.19
C THR A 48 3.63 -8.29 13.23
N ILE A 49 2.72 -7.42 13.71
CA ILE A 49 1.71 -6.77 12.89
C ILE A 49 2.37 -5.99 11.74
N ASN A 50 3.39 -5.17 12.04
CA ASN A 50 4.10 -4.42 11.01
C ASN A 50 4.77 -5.33 9.97
N ASN A 51 5.41 -6.42 10.41
CA ASN A 51 6.06 -7.38 9.50
C ASN A 51 5.06 -8.13 8.63
N TYR A 52 3.98 -8.66 9.21
CA TYR A 52 2.95 -9.38 8.45
C TYR A 52 2.22 -8.47 7.46
N PHE A 53 1.88 -7.25 7.89
CA PHE A 53 1.33 -6.22 7.01
C PHE A 53 2.25 -5.97 5.81
N SER A 54 3.54 -5.73 6.07
CA SER A 54 4.53 -5.43 5.02
C SER A 54 4.71 -6.62 4.08
N PHE A 55 4.77 -7.84 4.62
CA PHE A 55 4.89 -9.06 3.82
C PHE A 55 3.66 -9.30 2.94
N ILE A 56 2.44 -9.15 3.48
CA ILE A 56 1.20 -9.31 2.71
C ILE A 56 1.12 -8.31 1.57
N LEU A 57 1.47 -7.04 1.81
CA LEU A 57 1.49 -6.03 0.74
C LEU A 57 2.52 -6.33 -0.33
N LEU A 58 3.70 -6.83 0.05
CA LEU A 58 4.69 -7.31 -0.93
C LEU A 58 4.14 -8.44 -1.78
N VAL A 59 3.51 -9.45 -1.15
CA VAL A 59 2.89 -10.57 -1.87
C VAL A 59 1.84 -10.06 -2.86
N LEU A 60 0.93 -9.19 -2.44
CA LEU A 60 -0.08 -8.61 -3.33
C LEU A 60 0.53 -7.81 -4.49
N GLY A 61 1.55 -7.00 -4.21
CA GLY A 61 2.28 -6.22 -5.22
C GLY A 61 3.01 -7.09 -6.23
N PHE A 62 3.73 -8.12 -5.77
CA PHE A 62 4.42 -9.08 -6.63
C PHE A 62 3.44 -9.93 -7.44
N SER A 63 2.36 -10.43 -6.85
CA SER A 63 1.32 -11.17 -7.55
C SER A 63 0.69 -10.33 -8.67
N LEU A 64 0.37 -9.07 -8.38
CA LEU A 64 -0.17 -8.16 -9.40
C LEU A 64 0.87 -7.91 -10.51
N MET A 65 2.13 -7.66 -10.16
CA MET A 65 3.20 -7.44 -11.14
C MET A 65 3.41 -8.67 -12.03
N TYR A 66 3.45 -9.86 -11.44
CA TYR A 66 3.58 -11.14 -12.14
C TYR A 66 2.47 -11.32 -13.19
N HIS A 67 1.22 -11.09 -12.81
CA HIS A 67 0.10 -11.20 -13.76
C HIS A 67 0.09 -10.08 -14.82
N LEU A 68 0.69 -8.91 -14.55
CA LEU A 68 0.82 -7.82 -15.52
C LEU A 68 1.92 -8.08 -16.56
N THR A 69 2.97 -8.83 -16.21
CA THR A 69 4.10 -9.15 -17.09
C THR A 69 3.88 -10.45 -17.87
N ASN A 70 3.02 -11.35 -17.39
CA ASN A 70 2.72 -12.60 -18.08
C ASN A 70 1.82 -12.38 -19.32
N LYS A 71 2.07 -13.13 -20.41
CA LYS A 71 1.31 -13.03 -21.66
C LYS A 71 -0.13 -13.54 -21.50
N HIS A 72 -0.31 -14.61 -20.70
CA HIS A 72 -1.60 -15.21 -20.37
C HIS A 72 -2.18 -14.59 -19.09
N HIS A 73 -2.50 -13.31 -19.16
CA HIS A 73 -3.04 -12.58 -18.02
C HIS A 73 -4.54 -12.90 -17.83
N ASN A 74 -4.91 -13.37 -16.64
CA ASN A 74 -6.31 -13.58 -16.26
C ASN A 74 -6.90 -12.23 -15.81
N SER A 75 -7.89 -11.72 -16.57
CA SER A 75 -8.51 -10.42 -16.33
C SER A 75 -9.21 -10.33 -14.97
N GLU A 76 -9.82 -11.41 -14.52
CA GLU A 76 -10.52 -11.46 -13.22
C GLU A 76 -9.53 -11.41 -12.07
N VAL A 77 -8.40 -12.12 -12.17
CA VAL A 77 -7.35 -12.06 -11.14
C VAL A 77 -6.79 -10.64 -11.01
N LEU A 78 -6.49 -9.98 -12.14
CA LEU A 78 -6.02 -8.59 -12.13
C LEU A 78 -7.04 -7.64 -11.51
N LYS A 79 -8.33 -7.83 -11.84
CA LYS A 79 -9.43 -7.03 -11.32
C LYS A 79 -9.58 -7.22 -9.80
N THR A 80 -9.54 -8.47 -9.33
CA THR A 80 -9.60 -8.80 -7.90
C THR A 80 -8.43 -8.20 -7.13
N LEU A 81 -7.19 -8.38 -7.60
CA LEU A 81 -6.01 -7.77 -6.98
C LEU A 81 -6.08 -6.24 -6.97
N SER A 82 -6.57 -5.63 -8.05
CA SER A 82 -6.76 -4.18 -8.13
C SER A 82 -7.81 -3.68 -7.13
N TRP A 83 -8.90 -4.41 -6.93
CA TRP A 83 -9.91 -4.07 -5.92
C TRP A 83 -9.38 -4.21 -4.50
N ILE A 84 -8.65 -5.28 -4.19
CA ILE A 84 -8.03 -5.46 -2.88
C ILE A 84 -7.09 -4.29 -2.57
N LEU A 85 -6.21 -3.94 -3.50
CA LEU A 85 -5.27 -2.83 -3.32
C LEU A 85 -5.97 -1.47 -3.28
N LEU A 86 -7.05 -1.28 -4.05
CA LEU A 86 -7.87 -0.07 -3.96
C LEU A 86 -8.50 0.07 -2.56
N LEU A 87 -9.13 -0.99 -2.05
CA LEU A 87 -9.75 -0.96 -0.72
C LEU A 87 -8.70 -0.69 0.36
N PHE A 88 -7.55 -1.33 0.25
CA PHE A 88 -6.41 -1.10 1.13
C PHE A 88 -5.97 0.36 1.14
N TRP A 89 -5.65 0.92 -0.03
CA TRP A 89 -5.13 2.29 -0.14
C TRP A 89 -6.21 3.33 0.19
N GLY A 90 -7.47 3.05 -0.15
CA GLY A 90 -8.60 3.91 0.18
C GLY A 90 -8.82 3.97 1.69
N PHE A 91 -8.84 2.81 2.35
CA PHE A 91 -8.90 2.74 3.81
C PHE A 91 -7.72 3.45 4.46
N ASN A 92 -6.50 3.21 3.98
CA ASN A 92 -5.29 3.85 4.50
C ASN A 92 -5.35 5.39 4.36
N THR A 93 -5.83 5.90 3.23
CA THR A 93 -6.03 7.34 3.01
C THR A 93 -6.98 7.93 4.04
N VAL A 94 -8.14 7.29 4.26
CA VAL A 94 -9.12 7.75 5.25
C VAL A 94 -8.53 7.67 6.66
N TYR A 95 -7.87 6.56 7.00
CA TYR A 95 -7.26 6.37 8.30
C TYR A 95 -6.24 7.47 8.62
N GLN A 96 -5.33 7.80 7.70
CA GLN A 96 -4.31 8.84 7.95
C GLN A 96 -4.88 10.26 8.01
N ILE A 97 -6.08 10.51 7.47
CA ILE A 97 -6.78 11.79 7.64
C ILE A 97 -7.40 11.89 9.03
N VAL A 98 -7.98 10.79 9.53
CA VAL A 98 -8.64 10.72 10.84
C VAL A 98 -7.61 10.65 11.97
N GLU A 99 -6.57 9.84 11.79
CA GLU A 99 -5.47 9.60 12.73
C GLU A 99 -4.11 9.90 12.04
N PRO A 100 -3.77 11.19 11.86
CA PRO A 100 -2.50 11.57 11.23
C PRO A 100 -1.31 11.07 12.05
N MET A 101 -0.25 10.62 11.36
CA MET A 101 0.96 10.17 12.05
C MET A 101 1.51 11.29 12.96
N PRO A 102 1.68 11.03 14.26
CA PRO A 102 2.20 12.02 15.20
C PRO A 102 3.69 12.21 14.95
N LEU A 103 4.03 13.24 14.17
CA LEU A 103 5.39 13.59 13.80
C LEU A 103 5.84 14.87 14.52
N PRO A 104 7.13 15.02 14.85
CA PRO A 104 7.68 16.29 15.32
C PRO A 104 7.37 17.42 14.33
N ALA A 105 7.18 18.65 14.82
CA ALA A 105 6.78 19.79 13.99
C ALA A 105 7.65 19.99 12.73
N ARG A 106 8.97 19.75 12.84
CA ARG A 106 9.92 19.83 11.72
C ARG A 106 9.66 18.82 10.58
N LEU A 107 8.95 17.72 10.86
CA LEU A 107 8.57 16.67 9.93
C LEU A 107 7.05 16.68 9.62
N GLY A 108 6.30 17.69 10.05
CA GLY A 108 4.85 17.73 9.86
C GLY A 108 4.40 17.63 8.39
N TRP A 109 5.23 18.11 7.46
CA TRP A 109 4.99 17.98 6.02
C TRP A 109 4.94 16.53 5.53
N LEU A 110 5.63 15.61 6.22
CA LEU A 110 5.67 14.20 5.86
C LEU A 110 4.32 13.52 6.10
N SER A 111 3.56 13.97 7.10
CA SER A 111 2.19 13.48 7.34
C SER A 111 1.30 13.66 6.11
N TRP A 112 1.33 14.86 5.52
CA TRP A 112 0.61 15.15 4.26
C TRP A 112 1.15 14.36 3.07
N THR A 113 2.45 14.11 3.04
CA THR A 113 3.08 13.31 1.98
C THR A 113 2.61 11.86 2.03
N LEU A 114 2.50 11.26 3.22
CA LEU A 114 2.04 9.88 3.40
C LEU A 114 0.56 9.71 3.03
N VAL A 115 -0.28 10.69 3.38
CA VAL A 115 -1.68 10.75 2.91
C VAL A 115 -1.71 10.89 1.39
N GLY A 116 -0.91 11.79 0.82
CA GLY A 116 -0.83 12.02 -0.62
C GLY A 116 -0.41 10.78 -1.41
N ILE A 117 0.57 10.03 -0.91
CA ILE A 117 1.01 8.73 -1.47
C ILE A 117 -0.17 7.75 -1.49
N SER A 118 -0.91 7.65 -0.39
CA SER A 118 -2.05 6.73 -0.27
C SER A 118 -3.20 7.11 -1.20
N ALA A 119 -3.52 8.40 -1.27
CA ALA A 119 -4.54 8.94 -2.16
C ALA A 119 -4.18 8.74 -3.64
N LEU A 120 -2.91 8.99 -3.99
CA LEU A 120 -2.41 8.78 -5.35
C LEU A 120 -2.52 7.30 -5.76
N ASN A 121 -2.10 6.38 -4.90
CA ASN A 121 -2.23 4.94 -5.16
C ASN A 121 -3.70 4.52 -5.33
N SER A 122 -4.59 5.01 -4.47
CA SER A 122 -6.03 4.79 -4.60
C SER A 122 -6.53 5.28 -5.97
N GLY A 123 -6.14 6.49 -6.37
CA GLY A 123 -6.46 7.07 -7.68
C GLY A 123 -5.97 6.21 -8.85
N LEU A 124 -4.74 5.68 -8.78
CA LEU A 124 -4.20 4.79 -9.81
C LEU A 124 -5.07 3.54 -10.01
N PHE A 125 -5.50 2.89 -8.92
CA PHE A 125 -6.36 1.70 -9.00
C PHE A 125 -7.79 2.03 -9.44
N VAL A 126 -8.38 3.13 -8.96
CA VAL A 126 -9.70 3.59 -9.44
C VAL A 126 -9.67 3.83 -10.95
N LEU A 127 -8.71 4.62 -11.43
CA LEU A 127 -8.60 4.95 -12.85
C LEU A 127 -8.39 3.70 -13.71
N ALA A 128 -7.55 2.77 -13.24
CA ALA A 128 -7.32 1.51 -13.94
C ALA A 128 -8.62 0.66 -14.06
N LEU A 129 -9.44 0.63 -13.01
CA LEU A 129 -10.72 -0.09 -12.99
C LEU A 129 -11.78 0.59 -13.87
N LEU A 130 -11.85 1.93 -13.86
CA LEU A 130 -12.77 2.69 -14.71
C LEU A 130 -12.46 2.53 -16.20
N VAL A 131 -11.17 2.57 -16.58
CA VAL A 131 -10.74 2.29 -17.96
C VAL A 131 -11.16 0.87 -18.37
N SER A 132 -11.10 -0.10 -17.46
CA SER A 132 -11.54 -1.48 -17.73
C SER A 132 -13.04 -1.61 -18.00
N ARG A 133 -13.88 -0.77 -17.37
CA ARG A 133 -15.34 -0.82 -17.54
C ARG A 133 -15.76 -0.28 -18.91
N LYS A 134 -15.08 0.78 -19.38
CA LYS A 134 -15.33 1.40 -20.69
C LYS A 134 -14.96 0.49 -21.86
N GLU A 135 -13.94 -0.37 -21.69
CA GLU A 135 -13.52 -1.34 -22.71
C GLU A 135 -14.50 -2.50 -22.92
N HIS A 136 -15.44 -2.74 -22.00
CA HIS A 136 -16.48 -3.78 -22.13
C HIS A 136 -17.84 -3.23 -22.59
N SER A 137 -18.01 -1.90 -22.66
CA SER A 137 -19.25 -1.23 -23.07
C SER A 137 -19.22 -0.70 -24.50
N VAL A 138 -18.17 -1.03 -25.26
CA VAL A 138 -17.95 -0.69 -26.68
C VAL A 138 -17.79 -1.99 -27.44
#